data_AF-A0A7X0Y1I1-F1
#
_entry.id   AF-A0A7X0Y1I1-F1
#
_cell.length_a   1.000
_cell.length_b   1.000
_cell.length_c   1.000
_cell.angle_alpha   90.00
_cell.angle_beta   90.00
_cell.angle_gamma   90.00
#
_symmetry.space_group_name_H-M   'P 1'
#
loop_
_entity.id
_entity.type
_entity.pdbx_description
1 polymer ?
#
loop_
_entity_poly.entity_id
_entity_poly.type
_entity_poly.pdbx_seq_one_letter_code
_entity_poly.pdbx_strand_id
1 'polypeptide(L)'
;MFDSLYGIEPDEGILATEYLKEEWGITKDNIILIAGDGHSFTALDYEMNLASPEIIYIDTERDDVHKICDDFDSLMGLMFTLEDDDDE
;
A
#
# COMPACT_ATOMS: atom_id res chain seq x y z
N MET A 1 2.93 4.96 8.30
CA MET A 1 4.02 4.28 7.55
C MET A 1 4.10 2.89 8.13
N PHE A 2 3.98 1.88 7.30
CA PHE A 2 3.71 0.49 7.67
C PHE A 2 5.00 -0.27 8.00
N ASP A 3 4.90 -1.31 8.81
CA ASP A 3 6.05 -2.16 9.21
C ASP A 3 6.13 -3.45 8.38
N SER A 4 5.09 -3.78 7.65
CA SER A 4 5.02 -4.98 6.81
C SER A 4 4.19 -4.74 5.55
N LEU A 5 4.50 -5.53 4.52
CA LEU A 5 3.69 -5.62 3.32
C LEU A 5 2.78 -6.84 3.39
N TYR A 6 1.62 -6.73 2.75
CA TYR A 6 0.74 -7.86 2.51
C TYR A 6 1.44 -8.94 1.69
N GLY A 7 1.22 -10.19 2.09
CA GLY A 7 1.69 -11.36 1.35
C GLY A 7 0.86 -11.64 0.10
N ILE A 8 1.21 -12.74 -0.58
CA ILE A 8 0.46 -13.25 -1.73
C ILE A 8 -0.25 -14.52 -1.27
N GLU A 9 -1.49 -14.38 -0.82
CA GLU A 9 -2.32 -15.49 -0.35
C GLU A 9 -3.71 -15.38 -0.97
N PRO A 10 -4.36 -16.48 -1.40
CA PRO A 10 -5.76 -16.45 -1.80
C PRO A 10 -6.65 -16.04 -0.64
N ASP A 11 -7.66 -15.20 -0.90
CA ASP A 11 -8.62 -14.71 0.11
C ASP A 11 -8.00 -13.87 1.26
N GLU A 12 -6.68 -13.66 1.25
CA GLU A 12 -5.92 -12.81 2.17
C GLU A 12 -4.87 -11.97 1.39
N GLY A 13 -4.06 -11.17 2.08
CA GLY A 13 -2.96 -10.41 1.46
C GLY A 13 -3.37 -9.51 0.29
N ILE A 14 -2.50 -9.39 -0.73
CA ILE A 14 -2.75 -8.47 -1.87
C ILE A 14 -3.94 -8.88 -2.74
N LEU A 15 -4.31 -10.17 -2.76
CA LEU A 15 -5.44 -10.66 -3.55
C LEU A 15 -6.79 -10.28 -2.93
N ALA A 16 -6.81 -9.90 -1.65
CA ALA A 16 -7.99 -9.37 -0.97
C ALA A 16 -8.28 -7.89 -1.29
N THR A 17 -7.51 -7.26 -2.20
CA THR A 17 -7.66 -5.82 -2.54
C THR A 17 -9.10 -5.43 -2.84
N GLU A 18 -9.81 -6.14 -3.72
CA GLU A 18 -11.18 -5.75 -4.09
C GLU A 18 -12.16 -5.89 -2.91
N TYR A 19 -12.01 -6.94 -2.10
CA TYR A 19 -12.80 -7.09 -0.88
C TYR A 19 -12.57 -5.92 0.08
N LEU A 20 -11.30 -5.55 0.31
CA LEU A 20 -10.94 -4.44 1.19
C LEU A 20 -11.43 -3.10 0.65
N LYS A 21 -11.37 -2.88 -0.66
CA LYS A 21 -11.94 -1.67 -1.28
C LYS A 21 -13.43 -1.56 -1.02
N GLU A 22 -14.17 -2.65 -1.18
CA GLU A 22 -15.60 -2.70 -0.90
C GLU A 22 -15.90 -2.47 0.59
N GLU A 23 -15.16 -3.13 1.48
CA GLU A 23 -15.34 -3.04 2.94
C GLU A 23 -15.11 -1.61 3.45
N TRP A 24 -14.11 -0.91 2.90
CA TRP A 24 -13.69 0.42 3.36
C TRP A 24 -14.11 1.57 2.44
N GLY A 25 -14.97 1.30 1.45
CA GLY A 25 -15.54 2.32 0.57
C GLY A 25 -14.56 3.01 -0.36
N ILE A 26 -13.44 2.35 -0.71
CA ILE A 26 -12.40 2.92 -1.59
C ILE A 26 -12.89 2.83 -3.04
N THR A 27 -13.12 3.98 -3.65
CA THR A 27 -13.69 4.09 -5.01
C THR A 27 -12.66 4.10 -6.13
N LYS A 28 -11.37 4.23 -5.81
CA LYS A 28 -10.29 4.31 -6.80
C LYS A 28 -10.05 2.95 -7.46
N ASP A 29 -9.89 2.96 -8.78
CA ASP A 29 -9.75 1.75 -9.59
C ASP A 29 -8.29 1.43 -9.92
N ASN A 30 -8.04 0.20 -10.40
CA ASN A 30 -6.74 -0.27 -10.87
C ASN A 30 -5.60 -0.07 -9.85
N ILE A 31 -5.90 -0.31 -8.57
CA ILE A 31 -4.93 -0.28 -7.49
C ILE A 31 -4.73 -1.68 -6.88
N ILE A 32 -3.59 -1.89 -6.24
CA ILE A 32 -3.34 -3.05 -5.37
C ILE A 32 -2.99 -2.52 -3.98
N LEU A 33 -3.76 -2.90 -2.96
CA LEU A 33 -3.44 -2.55 -1.57
C LEU A 33 -2.28 -3.43 -1.10
N ILE A 34 -1.25 -2.81 -0.53
CA ILE A 34 -0.02 -3.50 -0.11
C ILE A 34 0.26 -3.39 1.38
N ALA A 35 -0.44 -2.49 2.09
CA ALA A 35 -0.40 -2.37 3.54
C ALA A 35 -1.60 -1.53 4.02
N GLY A 36 -2.02 -1.71 5.27
CA GLY A 36 -3.11 -0.94 5.87
C GLY A 36 -3.83 -1.69 6.99
N ASP A 37 -4.71 -0.96 7.69
CA ASP A 37 -5.44 -1.44 8.87
C ASP A 37 -6.95 -1.10 8.86
N GLY A 38 -7.45 -0.53 7.76
CA GLY A 38 -8.82 -0.07 7.63
C GLY A 38 -9.00 1.44 7.81
N HIS A 39 -8.21 2.09 8.66
CA HIS A 39 -8.20 3.56 8.76
C HIS A 39 -7.40 4.21 7.63
N SER A 40 -6.38 3.50 7.15
CA SER A 40 -5.65 3.91 5.96
C SER A 40 -5.01 2.75 5.24
N PHE A 41 -4.73 2.95 3.96
CA PHE A 41 -4.05 1.98 3.12
C PHE A 41 -2.93 2.62 2.31
N THR A 42 -1.87 1.84 2.05
CA THR A 42 -0.88 2.15 1.01
C THR A 42 -1.15 1.24 -0.18
N ALA A 43 -1.12 1.80 -1.39
CA ALA A 43 -1.44 1.07 -2.60
C ALA A 43 -0.47 1.35 -3.76
N LEU A 44 -0.31 0.35 -4.63
CA LEU A 44 0.24 0.51 -5.97
C LEU A 44 -0.86 1.02 -6.89
N ASP A 45 -0.66 2.17 -7.53
CA ASP A 45 -1.61 2.79 -8.45
C ASP A 45 -1.17 2.59 -9.91
N TYR A 46 -1.93 1.76 -10.63
CA TYR A 46 -1.65 1.41 -12.01
C TYR A 46 -2.49 2.21 -13.02
N GLU A 47 -3.32 3.17 -12.62
CA GLU A 47 -4.20 3.91 -13.53
C GLU A 47 -3.45 4.57 -14.70
N MET A 48 -2.26 5.11 -14.42
CA MET A 48 -1.45 5.83 -15.42
C MET A 48 -0.40 4.95 -16.09
N ASN A 49 0.16 3.97 -15.40
CA ASN A 49 1.27 3.16 -15.89
C ASN A 49 1.24 1.73 -15.33
N LEU A 50 1.01 0.74 -16.21
CA LEU A 50 0.96 -0.67 -15.84
C LEU A 50 2.32 -1.28 -15.47
N ALA A 51 3.43 -0.68 -15.91
CA ALA A 51 4.77 -1.23 -15.73
C ALA A 51 5.50 -0.65 -14.51
N SER A 52 5.11 0.54 -14.05
CA SER A 52 5.75 1.27 -12.95
C SER A 52 4.65 2.08 -12.26
N PRO A 53 3.94 1.47 -11.29
CA PRO A 53 2.84 2.12 -10.60
C PRO A 53 3.34 3.20 -9.66
N GLU A 54 2.56 4.28 -9.53
CA GLU A 54 2.77 5.26 -8.47
C GLU A 54 2.43 4.63 -7.12
N ILE A 55 3.01 5.15 -6.03
CA ILE A 55 2.69 4.71 -4.68
C ILE A 55 1.80 5.76 -4.03
N ILE A 56 0.62 5.35 -3.57
CA ILE A 56 -0.35 6.26 -2.96
C ILE A 56 -0.69 5.85 -1.52
N TYR A 57 -1.08 6.84 -0.73
CA TYR A 57 -1.69 6.71 0.58
C TYR A 57 -3.17 7.08 0.47
N ILE A 58 -4.03 6.26 1.07
CA ILE A 58 -5.49 6.43 1.08
C ILE A 58 -5.92 6.55 2.54
N ASP A 59 -6.51 7.69 2.90
CA ASP A 59 -7.14 7.93 4.21
C ASP A 59 -8.65 7.68 4.06
N THR A 60 -9.14 6.59 4.65
CA THR A 60 -10.55 6.18 4.53
C THR A 60 -11.48 7.00 5.42
N GLU A 61 -10.95 7.62 6.47
CA GLU A 61 -11.74 8.47 7.38
C GLU A 61 -12.00 9.85 6.75
N ARG A 62 -11.07 10.32 5.92
CA ARG A 62 -11.13 11.64 5.26
C ARG A 62 -11.54 11.58 3.80
N ASP A 63 -11.57 10.40 3.19
CA ASP A 63 -11.80 10.20 1.75
C ASP A 63 -10.76 10.98 0.91
N ASP A 64 -9.50 10.94 1.36
CA ASP A 64 -8.38 11.66 0.75
C ASP A 64 -7.32 10.68 0.22
N VAL A 65 -6.74 11.01 -0.94
CA VAL A 65 -5.66 10.23 -1.57
C VAL A 65 -4.46 11.12 -1.83
N HIS A 66 -3.28 10.64 -1.41
CA HIS A 66 -2.02 11.36 -1.56
C HIS A 66 -0.98 10.49 -2.26
N LYS A 67 -0.30 11.02 -3.27
CA LYS A 67 0.88 10.36 -3.83
C LYS A 67 2.04 10.44 -2.85
N ILE A 68 2.68 9.30 -2.61
CA ILE A 68 3.90 9.16 -1.80
C ILE A 68 5.14 9.31 -2.70
N CYS A 69 5.22 8.50 -3.76
CA CYS A 69 6.33 8.52 -4.71
C CYS A 69 5.92 7.97 -6.09
N ASP A 70 6.79 8.15 -7.08
CA ASP A 70 6.49 7.84 -8.48
C ASP A 70 6.61 6.35 -8.83
N ASP A 71 7.32 5.56 -8.02
CA ASP A 71 7.55 4.13 -8.26
C ASP A 71 7.92 3.36 -6.98
N PHE A 72 7.89 2.03 -7.07
CA PHE A 72 8.20 1.14 -5.94
C PHE A 72 9.68 1.21 -5.51
N ASP A 73 10.61 1.44 -6.43
CA ASP A 73 12.03 1.58 -6.08
C ASP A 73 12.27 2.82 -5.21
N SER A 74 11.56 3.92 -5.51
CA SER A 74 11.55 5.14 -4.72
C SER A 74 10.98 4.90 -3.32
N LEU A 75 9.93 4.08 -3.18
CA LEU A 75 9.40 3.67 -1.88
C LEU A 75 10.45 2.90 -1.08
N MET A 76 11.15 1.94 -1.69
CA MET A 76 12.21 1.18 -1.03
C MET A 76 13.33 2.08 -0.51
N GLY A 77 13.68 3.14 -1.25
CA GLY A 77 14.67 4.13 -0.81
C GLY A 77 14.24 4.99 0.39
N LEU A 78 12.93 5.05 0.70
CA LEU A 78 12.41 5.73 1.89
C LEU A 78 12.35 4.83 3.13
N MET A 79 12.40 3.51 2.95
CA MET A 79 12.42 2.57 4.05
C MET A 79 13.84 2.43 4.59
N PHE A 80 13.96 2.27 5.91
CA PHE A 80 15.23 1.99 6.56
C PHE A 80 15.11 0.67 7.31
N THR A 81 16.20 -0.11 7.30
CA THR A 81 16.33 -1.26 8.18
C THR A 81 16.79 -0.78 9.54
N LEU A 82 16.02 -1.07 10.58
CA LEU A 82 16.54 -1.05 11.94
C LEU A 82 17.49 -2.25 12.05
N GLU A 83 18.80 -1.99 12.15
CA GLU A 83 19.71 -3.00 12.66
C GLU A 83 19.40 -3.11 14.15
N ASP A 84 18.77 -4.22 14.56
CA ASP A 84 18.74 -4.58 15.97
C ASP A 84 20.19 -4.91 16.35
N ASP A 85 20.85 -4.01 17.09
CA ASP A 85 22.09 -4.29 17.82
C ASP A 85 21.77 -5.32 18.93
N ASP A 86 21.37 -6.54 18.56
CA ASP A 86 21.37 -7.71 19.44
C ASP A 86 22.82 -8.21 19.60
N ASP A 87 23.69 -7.32 20.07
CA ASP A 87 24.97 -7.61 20.69
C ASP A 87 24.82 -7.35 22.21
N GLU A 88 24.06 -8.19 22.93
CA GLU A 88 24.27 -8.44 24.38
C GLU A 88 23.73 -9.80 24.87
#